data_AF-A0A3M2BLR3-F1
#
_entry.id   AF-A0A3M2BLR3-F1
#
_cell.length_a   1.000
_cell.length_b   1.000
_cell.length_c   1.000
_cell.angle_alpha   90.00
_cell.angle_beta   90.00
_cell.angle_gamma   90.00
#
_symmetry.space_group_name_H-M   'P 1'
#
loop_
_entity.id
_entity.type
_entity.pdbx_description
1 polymer ?
#
loop_
_entity_poly.entity_id
_entity_poly.type
_entity_poly.pdbx_seq_one_letter_code
_entity_poly.pdbx_strand_id
1 'polypeptide(L)' 'NLTPVPRHGYRLGVPLPGHYAEVLNTDAEVYGGGNLGNAGGVTAEDQPWMGQPHSVVITLPPLSCLIFRPQR' A
#
# COMPACT_ATOMS: atom_id res chain seq x y z
N ASN A 1 7.35 -6.35 0.81
CA ASN A 1 8.60 -6.22 0.02
C ASN A 1 9.67 -7.03 0.71
N LEU A 2 10.24 -8.05 0.05
CA LEU A 2 11.30 -8.88 0.66
C LEU A 2 12.68 -8.58 0.07
N THR A 3 12.85 -7.40 -0.54
CA THR A 3 14.12 -6.90 -1.05
C THR A 3 14.43 -5.53 -0.44
N PRO A 4 15.71 -5.13 -0.33
CA PRO A 4 16.11 -3.83 0.21
C PRO A 4 15.84 -2.65 -0.73
N VAL A 5 15.23 -2.88 -1.89
CA VAL A 5 14.94 -1.83 -2.88
C VAL A 5 13.49 -1.35 -2.71
N PRO A 6 13.24 -0.05 -2.45
CA PRO A 6 11.89 0.52 -2.41
C PRO A 6 11.23 0.45 -3.78
N ARG A 7 9.90 0.35 -3.82
CA ARG A 7 9.11 0.36 -5.06
C ARG A 7 8.08 1.47 -5.00
N HIS A 8 8.28 2.51 -5.81
CA HIS A 8 7.30 3.58 -5.99
C HIS A 8 6.34 3.22 -7.12
N GLY A 9 5.10 3.70 -7.03
CA GLY A 9 4.10 3.47 -8.07
C GLY A 9 3.70 2.00 -8.23
N TYR A 10 3.87 1.18 -7.19
CA TYR A 10 3.54 -0.24 -7.26
C TYR A 10 2.02 -0.42 -7.28
N ARG A 11 1.50 -1.05 -8.33
CA ARG A 11 0.05 -1.26 -8.48
C ARG A 11 -0.38 -2.58 -7.86
N LEU A 12 -1.40 -2.53 -7.02
CA LEU A 12 -1.99 -3.68 -6.33
C LEU A 12 -3.50 -3.73 -6.64
N GLY A 13 -3.99 -4.89 -7.06
CA GLY A 13 -5.41 -5.11 -7.32
C GLY A 13 -6.21 -5.22 -6.03
N VAL A 14 -7.38 -4.56 -5.96
CA VAL A 14 -8.25 -4.57 -4.78
C VAL A 14 -9.72 -4.77 -5.17
N PRO A 15 -10.52 -5.48 -4.34
CA PRO A 15 -11.88 -5.88 -4.71
C PRO A 15 -12.92 -4.76 -4.63
N LEU A 16 -12.69 -3.73 -3.81
CA LEU A 16 -13.66 -2.68 -3.53
C LEU A 16 -13.11 -1.30 -3.95
N PRO A 17 -13.97 -0.36 -4.40
CA PRO A 17 -13.59 1.02 -4.61
C PRO A 17 -13.42 1.76 -3.27
N GLY A 18 -12.98 3.02 -3.33
CA GLY A 18 -12.89 3.90 -2.16
C GLY A 18 -11.50 3.98 -1.54
N HIS A 19 -11.43 4.48 -0.31
CA HIS A 19 -10.17 4.72 0.38
C HIS A 19 -9.74 3.51 1.21
N TYR A 20 -8.46 3.16 1.12
CA TYR A 20 -7.81 2.10 1.87
C TYR A 20 -6.84 2.73 2.87
N ALA A 21 -7.19 2.68 4.15
CA ALA A 21 -6.31 3.15 5.21
C ALA A 21 -5.13 2.21 5.37
N GLU A 22 -3.92 2.76 5.49
CA GLU A 22 -2.71 2.04 5.86
C GLU A 22 -2.78 1.76 7.38
N VAL A 23 -3.22 0.55 7.75
CA VAL A 23 -3.42 0.17 9.16
C VAL A 23 -2.16 -0.40 9.80
N LEU A 24 -1.23 -0.88 8.99
CA LEU A 24 0.11 -1.28 9.44
C LEU A 24 1.13 -0.93 8.37
N ASN A 25 2.23 -0.33 8.80
CA ASN A 25 3.44 -0.16 8.02
C ASN A 25 4.63 -0.53 8.89
N THR A 26 5.28 -1.66 8.59
CA THR A 26 6.43 -2.11 9.39
C THR A 26 7.70 -1.27 9.15
N ASP A 27 7.71 -0.40 8.14
CA ASP A 27 8.78 0.58 7.92
C ASP A 27 8.53 1.90 8.67
N ALA A 28 7.43 2.04 9.41
CA ALA A 28 7.17 3.26 10.18
C ALA A 28 8.30 3.53 11.20
N GLU A 29 8.59 4.82 11.43
CA GLU A 29 9.66 5.27 12.34
C GLU A 29 9.50 4.71 13.76
N VAL A 30 8.25 4.56 14.21
CA VAL A 30 7.92 4.00 15.53
C VAL A 30 8.39 2.56 15.73
N TYR A 31 8.66 1.84 14.64
CA TYR A 31 9.22 0.48 14.65
C TYR A 31 10.71 0.46 14.30
N GLY A 32 11.35 1.62 14.14
CA GLY A 32 12.76 1.77 13.73
C GLY A 32 12.99 1.67 12.21
N GLY A 33 11.93 1.78 11.40
CA GLY A 33 12.04 1.80 9.94
C GLY A 33 12.32 3.18 9.36
N GLY A 34 12.40 3.26 8.01
CA GLY A 34 12.72 4.49 7.27
C GLY A 34 11.58 5.49 7.13
N ASN A 35 10.41 5.20 7.70
CA ASN A 35 9.17 5.96 7.64
C ASN A 35 8.65 6.22 6.22
N LEU A 36 9.04 5.38 5.27
CA LEU A 36 8.50 5.42 3.92
C LEU A 36 7.13 4.75 3.92
N GLY A 37 6.15 5.30 3.21
CA GLY A 37 4.79 4.77 3.23
C GLY A 37 3.83 5.57 2.37
N ASN A 38 2.53 5.45 2.68
CA ASN A 38 1.45 6.03 1.88
C ASN A 38 0.69 7.14 2.61
N ALA A 39 1.34 7.85 3.53
CA ALA A 39 0.77 9.00 4.26
C ALA A 39 -0.62 8.73 4.87
N GLY A 40 -0.83 7.51 5.39
CA GLY A 40 -2.06 7.10 6.06
C GLY A 40 -3.06 6.30 5.21
N GLY A 41 -2.91 6.27 3.88
CA GLY A 41 -3.75 5.45 3.01
C GLY A 41 -3.73 5.83 1.54
N VAL A 42 -4.45 5.05 0.73
CA VAL A 42 -4.51 5.22 -0.73
C VAL A 42 -5.94 5.09 -1.23
N THR A 43 -6.25 5.78 -2.32
CA THR A 43 -7.58 5.70 -2.95
C THR A 43 -7.53 4.74 -4.14
N ALA A 44 -8.52 3.86 -4.24
CA ALA A 44 -8.65 2.93 -5.35
C ALA A 44 -9.08 3.67 -6.63
N GLU A 45 -8.46 3.28 -7.73
CA GLU A 45 -8.77 3.69 -9.09
C GLU A 45 -9.65 2.62 -9.77
N ASP A 46 -10.54 3.05 -10.67
CA ASP A 46 -11.34 2.17 -11.55
C ASP A 46 -10.49 1.58 -12.68
N GLN A 47 -9.39 0.93 -12.28
CA GLN A 47 -8.41 0.31 -13.16
C GLN A 47 -8.23 -1.15 -12.72
N PRO A 48 -8.74 -2.13 -13.50
CA PRO A 48 -8.57 -3.54 -13.19
C PRO A 48 -7.10 -3.96 -13.15
N TRP A 49 -6.73 -4.76 -12.15
CA TRP A 49 -5.37 -5.25 -11.97
C TRP A 49 -5.35 -6.54 -11.15
N MET A 50 -4.42 -7.46 -11.42
CA MET A 50 -4.26 -8.73 -10.68
C MET A 50 -5.57 -9.53 -10.49
N GLY A 51 -6.47 -9.49 -11.49
CA GLY A 51 -7.77 -10.17 -11.43
C GLY A 51 -8.82 -9.52 -10.53
N GLN A 52 -8.59 -8.28 -10.09
CA GLN A 52 -9.52 -7.49 -9.29
C GLN A 52 -10.10 -6.31 -10.10
N PRO A 53 -11.32 -5.84 -9.80
CA PRO A 53 -11.99 -4.77 -10.55
C PRO A 53 -11.36 -3.38 -10.35
N HIS A 54 -10.76 -3.11 -9.19
CA HIS A 54 -10.09 -1.85 -8.88
C HIS A 54 -8.62 -2.09 -8.57
N SER A 55 -7.83 -1.02 -8.49
CA SER A 55 -6.46 -1.09 -8.02
C SER A 55 -6.03 0.17 -7.29
N VAL A 56 -5.02 0.03 -6.44
CA VAL A 56 -4.37 1.14 -5.74
C VAL A 56 -2.92 1.24 -6.19
N VAL A 57 -2.40 2.46 -6.20
CA VAL A 57 -0.99 2.74 -6.45
C VAL A 57 -0.34 3.07 -5.11
N ILE A 58 0.63 2.25 -4.70
CA ILE A 58 1.29 2.38 -3.41
C ILE A 58 2.80 2.64 -3.57
N THR A 59 3.37 3.33 -2.59
CA THR A 59 4.78 3.24 -2.26
C THR A 59 4.99 2.05 -1.33
N LEU A 60 5.81 1.10 -1.77
CA LEU A 60 6.14 -0.10 -1.02
C LEU A 60 7.59 0.01 -0.48
N PRO A 61 7.78 0.20 0.83
CA PRO A 61 9.09 0.39 1.44
C PRO A 61 10.00 -0.85 1.32
N PRO A 62 11.33 -0.71 1.45
CA PRO A 62 12.24 -1.85 1.43
C PRO A 62 12.00 -2.78 2.63
N LEU A 63 12.18 -4.09 2.45
CA LEU A 63 12.10 -5.11 3.52
C LEU A 63 10.89 -4.96 4.49
N SER A 64 9.73 -4.53 3.97
CA SER A 64 8.57 -4.15 4.78
C SER A 64 7.32 -4.97 4.46
N CYS A 65 6.35 -4.92 5.37
CA CYS A 65 4.98 -5.36 5.18
C CYS A 65 4.03 -4.17 5.39
N LEU A 66 3.08 -4.00 4.46
CA LEU A 66 1.99 -3.03 4.58
C LEU A 66 0.66 -3.78 4.67
N ILE A 67 -0.23 -3.35 5.55
CA ILE A 67 -1.61 -3.84 5.62
C ILE A 67 -2.54 -2.67 5.36
N PHE A 68 -3.46 -2.87 4.44
CA PHE A 68 -4.48 -1.90 4.09
C PHE A 68 -5.87 -2.41 4.47
N ARG A 69 -6.73 -1.51 4.93
CA ARG A 69 -8.13 -1.80 5.22
C ARG A 69 -9.03 -0.83 4.46
N PRO A 70 -10.03 -1.31 3.71
CA PRO A 70 -11.02 -0.42 3.09
C PRO A 70 -11.79 0.34 4.19
N GLN A 71 -11.91 1.65 4.02
CA GLN A 71 -12.78 2.49 4.83
C GLN A 71 -14.19 2.43 4.26
N ARG A 72 -15.18 2.29 5.16
CA ARG A 72 -16.61 2.28 4.81
C ARG A 72 -17.13 3.68 4.61
#